data_AF-A0A936M5K9-F1
#
_entry.id   AF-A0A936M5K9-F1
#
_cell.length_a   1.000
_cell.length_b   1.000
_cell.length_c   1.000
_cell.angle_alpha   90.00
_cell.angle_beta   90.00
_cell.angle_gamma   90.00
#
_symmetry.space_group_name_H-M   'P 1'
#
loop_
_entity.id
_entity.type
_entity.pdbx_description
1 polymer ?
#
loop_
_entity_poly.entity_id
_entity_poly.type
_entity_poly.pdbx_seq_one_letter_code
_entity_poly.pdbx_strand_id
1 'polypeptide(L)'
;MQKPERKQRDLRPALVFLSGELIAVPIPLEREEVVLGRAVEADVRVNDSKVSRLHAKIVTTSSGTDGATRCVLSDLESRNGTFLNGQRIEEEVLSNGDKILIGEHLLRFDLLDEIDREYQQQIHRLISHDDLTGLLSSRSFFSELRRESARATSEGRTFCVLMMDVDHFKDVNDKYGHLTGSKTLEEIGACIIASMRSGDAASRFGGEEFSAFLLDADLAQAMVAADRIRATIAGTDFSVIRQGKPTDKHRVTISIGIATFPDDSNDPIELVEMADSALYRAKREGRNRVCAYRELSPDDVKRDLPARRD
;
A
#
# COMPACT_ATOMS: atom_id res chain seq x y z
N MET A 1 -14.15 -42.44 27.90
CA MET A 1 -13.86 -41.06 27.46
C MET A 1 -13.06 -41.13 26.17
N GLN A 2 -13.74 -41.06 25.02
CA GLN A 2 -13.06 -40.88 23.73
C GLN A 2 -12.55 -39.43 23.67
N LYS A 3 -11.26 -39.25 23.38
CA LYS A 3 -10.72 -37.94 23.03
C LYS A 3 -11.51 -37.42 21.83
N PRO A 4 -11.91 -36.13 21.79
CA PRO A 4 -12.53 -35.58 20.60
C PRO A 4 -11.53 -35.73 19.44
N GLU A 5 -11.98 -36.31 18.33
CA GLU A 5 -11.23 -36.32 17.08
C GLU A 5 -10.82 -34.88 16.76
N ARG A 6 -9.52 -34.62 16.69
CA ARG A 6 -9.01 -33.34 16.20
C ARG A 6 -9.52 -33.22 14.77
N LYS A 7 -10.44 -32.28 14.51
CA LYS A 7 -10.76 -31.82 13.15
C LYS A 7 -9.43 -31.67 12.41
N GLN A 8 -9.26 -32.43 11.34
CA GLN A 8 -8.11 -32.34 10.46
C GLN A 8 -8.02 -30.88 10.00
N ARG A 9 -6.92 -30.20 10.32
CA ARG A 9 -6.75 -28.79 10.01
C ARG A 9 -6.70 -28.65 8.49
N ASP A 10 -7.58 -27.82 7.92
CA ASP A 10 -7.56 -27.46 6.49
C ASP A 10 -6.32 -26.59 6.24
N LEU A 11 -5.19 -27.25 5.96
CA LEU A 11 -3.90 -26.61 5.73
C LEU A 11 -3.78 -26.17 4.28
N ARG A 12 -3.64 -24.87 4.07
CA ARG A 12 -3.51 -24.27 2.74
C ARG A 12 -2.08 -23.80 2.48
N PRO A 13 -1.50 -24.16 1.33
CA PRO A 13 -0.16 -23.75 0.97
C PRO A 13 -0.10 -22.27 0.62
N ALA A 14 0.92 -21.58 1.11
CA ALA A 14 1.19 -20.19 0.83
C ALA A 14 2.70 -19.91 0.75
N LEU A 15 3.06 -18.86 0.04
CA LEU A 15 4.41 -18.31 0.00
C LEU A 15 4.48 -16.98 0.73
N VAL A 16 5.47 -16.81 1.59
CA VAL A 16 5.74 -15.56 2.29
C VAL A 16 7.09 -15.02 1.84
N PHE A 17 7.12 -13.80 1.31
CA PHE A 17 8.39 -13.13 1.02
C PHE A 17 9.05 -12.68 2.32
N LEU A 18 10.29 -13.13 2.54
CA LEU A 18 11.13 -12.73 3.67
C LEU A 18 12.04 -11.54 3.33
N SER A 19 12.21 -11.22 2.04
CA SER A 19 12.94 -10.04 1.55
C SER A 19 12.21 -9.38 0.37
N GLY A 20 12.36 -8.05 0.22
CA GLY A 20 11.80 -7.25 -0.87
C GLY A 20 10.57 -6.40 -0.53
N GLU A 21 9.79 -6.04 -1.54
CA GLU A 21 8.62 -5.14 -1.39
C GLU A 21 7.36 -5.84 -0.86
N LEU A 22 7.23 -7.15 -1.09
CA LEU A 22 6.07 -7.98 -0.71
C LEU A 22 6.20 -8.63 0.68
N ILE A 23 7.09 -8.11 1.54
CA ILE A 23 7.33 -8.70 2.86
C ILE A 23 6.02 -8.77 3.66
N ALA A 24 5.75 -9.95 4.19
CA ALA A 24 4.69 -10.28 5.16
C ALA A 24 3.26 -10.52 4.63
N VAL A 25 3.00 -10.51 3.31
CA VAL A 25 1.72 -11.02 2.78
C VAL A 25 1.90 -12.46 2.32
N PRO A 26 1.20 -13.44 2.93
CA PRO A 26 1.16 -14.79 2.39
C PRO A 26 0.40 -14.79 1.05
N ILE A 27 1.09 -15.21 -0.01
CA ILE A 27 0.51 -15.43 -1.32
C ILE A 27 -0.07 -16.86 -1.33
N PRO A 28 -1.40 -17.04 -1.36
CA PRO A 28 -1.99 -18.37 -1.36
C PRO A 28 -1.69 -19.07 -2.69
N LEU A 29 -1.31 -20.34 -2.63
CA LEU A 29 -1.12 -21.18 -3.82
C LEU A 29 -2.45 -21.85 -4.17
N GLU A 30 -3.38 -21.06 -4.71
CA GLU A 30 -4.75 -21.52 -5.02
C GLU A 30 -4.85 -22.29 -6.35
N ARG A 31 -3.87 -22.12 -7.24
CA ARG A 31 -3.80 -22.82 -8.51
C ARG A 31 -3.03 -24.14 -8.33
N GLU A 32 -3.41 -25.14 -9.12
CA GLU A 32 -2.68 -26.42 -9.16
C GLU A 32 -1.22 -26.23 -9.60
N GLU A 33 -0.96 -25.24 -10.46
CA GLU A 33 0.37 -24.83 -10.86
C GLU A 33 0.52 -23.32 -10.66
N VAL A 34 1.58 -22.90 -9.96
CA VAL A 34 1.95 -21.51 -9.72
C VAL A 34 3.38 -21.30 -10.19
N VAL A 35 3.57 -20.42 -11.17
CA VAL A 35 4.88 -20.10 -11.74
C VAL A 35 5.47 -18.84 -11.09
N LEU A 36 6.72 -18.93 -10.64
CA LEU A 36 7.51 -17.81 -10.14
C LEU A 36 8.46 -17.31 -11.23
N GLY A 37 8.55 -16.00 -11.42
CA GLY A 37 9.48 -15.44 -12.40
C GLY A 37 9.39 -13.93 -12.54
N ARG A 38 10.30 -13.32 -13.32
CA ARG A 38 10.28 -11.86 -13.53
C ARG A 38 9.30 -11.38 -14.61
N ALA A 39 8.83 -12.30 -15.46
CA ALA A 39 7.93 -11.96 -16.56
C ALA A 39 6.53 -11.62 -16.04
N VAL A 40 5.78 -10.87 -16.86
CA VAL A 40 4.37 -10.53 -16.58
C VAL A 40 3.48 -11.79 -16.64
N GLU A 41 3.91 -12.81 -17.37
CA GLU A 41 3.19 -14.07 -17.50
C GLU A 41 3.30 -14.99 -16.25
N ALA A 42 4.21 -14.69 -15.31
CA ALA A 42 4.37 -15.49 -14.10
C ALA A 42 3.27 -15.17 -13.07
N ASP A 43 2.75 -16.19 -12.39
CA ASP A 43 1.74 -16.03 -11.32
C ASP A 43 2.29 -15.23 -10.13
N VAL A 44 3.53 -15.52 -9.73
CA VAL A 44 4.25 -14.77 -8.69
C VAL A 44 5.40 -14.01 -9.34
N ARG A 45 5.18 -12.72 -9.54
CA ARG A 45 6.16 -11.85 -10.18
C ARG A 45 7.25 -11.43 -9.21
N VAL A 46 8.50 -11.72 -9.56
CA VAL A 46 9.70 -11.34 -8.80
C VAL A 46 10.54 -10.39 -9.65
N ASN A 47 10.50 -9.08 -9.34
CA ASN A 47 11.14 -8.05 -10.14
C ASN A 47 12.65 -7.94 -9.86
N ASP A 48 13.41 -8.94 -10.32
CA ASP A 48 14.86 -9.00 -10.19
C ASP A 48 15.50 -9.50 -11.49
N SER A 49 16.53 -8.78 -11.94
CA SER A 49 17.31 -9.11 -13.15
C SER A 49 18.00 -10.47 -13.07
N LYS A 50 18.28 -10.97 -11.86
CA LYS A 50 18.84 -12.30 -11.58
C LYS A 50 17.78 -13.40 -11.61
N VAL A 51 16.51 -13.06 -11.79
CA VAL A 51 15.43 -14.04 -11.89
C VAL A 51 15.10 -14.28 -13.37
N SER A 52 15.08 -15.54 -13.82
CA SER A 52 14.58 -15.92 -15.15
C SER A 52 13.13 -15.46 -15.36
N ARG A 53 12.75 -15.30 -16.64
CA ARG A 53 11.38 -14.87 -17.02
C ARG A 53 10.32 -15.77 -16.37
N LEU A 54 10.48 -17.08 -16.54
CA LEU A 54 9.84 -18.15 -15.79
C LEU A 54 11.00 -18.87 -15.10
N HIS A 55 11.02 -18.89 -13.77
CA HIS A 55 12.19 -19.30 -12.99
C HIS A 55 11.97 -20.65 -12.32
N ALA A 56 10.84 -20.78 -11.62
CA ALA A 56 10.48 -22.01 -10.93
C ALA A 56 8.95 -22.16 -10.98
N LYS A 57 8.47 -23.37 -10.72
CA LYS A 57 7.04 -23.60 -10.53
C LYS A 57 6.79 -24.42 -9.28
N ILE A 58 5.64 -24.19 -8.66
CA ILE A 58 5.12 -25.01 -7.58
C ILE A 58 3.85 -25.67 -8.08
N VAL A 59 3.83 -27.00 -8.02
CA VAL A 59 2.66 -27.82 -8.33
C VAL A 59 2.06 -28.30 -7.02
N THR A 60 0.79 -27.96 -6.80
CA THR A 60 0.02 -28.35 -5.62
C THR A 60 -0.97 -29.45 -5.99
N THR A 61 -0.85 -30.60 -5.33
CA THR A 61 -1.75 -31.74 -5.50
C THR A 61 -2.46 -32.04 -4.17
N SER A 62 -3.79 -32.01 -4.18
CA SER A 62 -4.62 -32.43 -3.04
C SER A 62 -5.04 -33.89 -3.20
N SER A 63 -4.67 -34.77 -2.26
CA SER A 63 -5.22 -36.13 -2.23
C SER A 63 -6.60 -36.11 -1.56
N GLY A 64 -7.63 -36.54 -2.29
CA GLY A 64 -9.03 -36.48 -1.84
C GLY A 64 -9.39 -37.42 -0.68
N THR A 65 -8.49 -38.32 -0.26
CA THR A 65 -8.76 -39.33 0.77
C THR A 65 -8.20 -38.97 2.14
N ASP A 66 -7.09 -38.21 2.22
CA ASP A 66 -6.42 -37.86 3.47
C ASP A 66 -6.29 -36.34 3.71
N GLY A 67 -6.72 -35.49 2.77
CA GLY A 67 -6.59 -34.03 2.88
C GLY A 67 -5.13 -33.54 2.92
N ALA A 68 -4.17 -34.41 2.57
CA ALA A 68 -2.76 -34.07 2.54
C ALA A 68 -2.44 -33.29 1.26
N THR A 69 -2.16 -32.01 1.42
CA THR A 69 -1.66 -31.15 0.35
C THR A 69 -0.18 -31.44 0.13
N ARG A 70 0.18 -31.92 -1.06
CA ARG A 70 1.58 -32.10 -1.49
C ARG A 70 1.95 -30.97 -2.44
N CYS A 71 3.02 -30.25 -2.13
CA CYS A 71 3.57 -29.23 -3.02
C CYS A 71 4.95 -29.65 -3.50
N VAL A 72 5.19 -29.55 -4.81
CA VAL A 72 6.48 -29.87 -5.44
C VAL A 72 7.00 -28.61 -6.09
N LEU A 73 8.23 -28.21 -5.76
CA LEU A 73 8.94 -27.10 -6.37
C LEU A 73 9.87 -27.64 -7.45
N SER A 74 9.77 -27.12 -8.67
CA SER A 74 10.65 -27.48 -9.79
C SER A 74 11.31 -26.23 -10.39
N ASP A 75 12.61 -26.31 -10.69
CA ASP A 75 13.36 -25.29 -11.43
C ASP A 75 12.99 -25.36 -12.91
N LEU A 76 12.73 -24.21 -13.55
CA LEU A 76 12.39 -24.11 -14.97
C LEU A 76 13.61 -23.74 -15.80
N GLU A 77 14.69 -24.51 -15.64
CA GLU A 77 15.99 -24.28 -16.29
C GLU A 77 16.48 -22.83 -16.08
N SER A 78 16.40 -22.37 -14.84
CA SER A 78 16.68 -20.97 -14.55
C SER A 78 18.17 -20.66 -14.69
N ARG A 79 18.50 -19.42 -15.10
CA ARG A 79 19.89 -19.01 -15.35
C ARG A 79 20.77 -19.11 -14.11
N ASN A 80 20.20 -18.79 -12.94
CA ASN A 80 20.93 -18.72 -11.68
C ASN A 80 20.59 -19.88 -10.72
N GLY A 81 19.66 -20.77 -11.09
CA GLY A 81 19.20 -21.87 -10.26
C GLY A 81 18.18 -21.46 -9.20
N THR A 82 17.33 -22.43 -8.86
CA THR A 82 16.45 -22.37 -7.68
C THR A 82 17.11 -23.10 -6.51
N PHE A 83 17.06 -22.51 -5.32
CA PHE A 83 17.65 -23.10 -4.12
C PHE A 83 16.60 -23.33 -3.03
N LEU A 84 16.59 -24.51 -2.44
CA LEU A 84 15.77 -24.88 -1.29
C LEU A 84 16.68 -25.09 -0.08
N ASN A 85 16.47 -24.35 1.00
CA ASN A 85 17.26 -24.41 2.24
C ASN A 85 18.79 -24.30 2.00
N GLY A 86 19.19 -23.54 0.97
CA GLY A 86 20.58 -23.33 0.58
C GLY A 86 21.16 -24.36 -0.39
N GLN A 87 20.39 -25.37 -0.79
CA GLN A 87 20.81 -26.37 -1.78
C GLN A 87 20.13 -26.11 -3.12
N ARG A 88 20.89 -26.18 -4.22
CA ARG A 88 20.34 -26.08 -5.57
C ARG A 88 19.51 -27.31 -5.87
N ILE A 89 18.29 -27.13 -6.38
CA ILE A 89 17.35 -28.20 -6.70
C ILE A 89 16.97 -28.17 -8.18
N GLU A 90 16.56 -29.32 -8.71
CA GLU A 90 15.83 -29.42 -9.98
C GLU A 90 14.34 -29.64 -9.71
N GLU A 91 14.03 -30.55 -8.78
CA GLU A 91 12.67 -30.81 -8.31
C GLU A 91 12.73 -31.35 -6.87
N GLU A 92 11.93 -30.80 -5.96
CA GLU A 92 11.92 -31.22 -4.56
C GLU A 92 10.52 -31.04 -3.92
N VAL A 93 10.17 -31.89 -2.96
CA VAL A 93 8.89 -31.77 -2.22
C VAL A 93 9.04 -30.75 -1.11
N LEU A 94 8.12 -29.77 -1.06
CA LEU A 94 8.13 -28.72 -0.06
C LEU A 94 7.53 -29.19 1.26
N SER A 95 8.20 -28.81 2.36
CA SER A 95 7.76 -28.96 3.75
C SER A 95 7.50 -27.60 4.39
N ASN A 96 6.57 -27.55 5.35
CA ASN A 96 6.26 -26.31 6.06
C ASN A 96 7.50 -25.67 6.71
N GLY A 97 7.74 -24.40 6.41
CA GLY A 97 8.88 -23.62 6.89
C GLY A 97 10.09 -23.63 5.94
N ASP A 98 10.03 -24.35 4.82
CA ASP A 98 11.12 -24.40 3.85
C ASP A 98 11.41 -23.03 3.24
N LYS A 99 12.70 -22.75 3.01
CA LYS A 99 13.19 -21.48 2.47
C LYS A 99 13.57 -21.65 1.02
N ILE A 100 12.93 -20.90 0.14
CA ILE A 100 13.17 -20.89 -1.29
C ILE A 100 13.95 -19.62 -1.63
N LEU A 101 15.10 -19.73 -2.27
CA LEU A 101 15.88 -18.61 -2.76
C LEU A 101 15.89 -18.62 -4.29
N ILE A 102 15.42 -17.52 -4.87
CA ILE A 102 15.35 -17.28 -6.32
C ILE A 102 15.94 -15.89 -6.59
N GLY A 103 17.06 -15.81 -7.31
CA GLY A 103 17.81 -14.56 -7.46
C GLY A 103 18.31 -14.06 -6.09
N GLU A 104 17.92 -12.86 -5.68
CA GLU A 104 18.18 -12.32 -4.33
C GLU A 104 16.97 -12.39 -3.38
N HIS A 105 15.88 -13.02 -3.82
CA HIS A 105 14.64 -13.08 -3.07
C HIS A 105 14.52 -14.36 -2.26
N LEU A 106 14.35 -14.21 -0.95
CA LEU A 106 14.10 -15.30 -0.03
C LEU A 106 12.60 -15.40 0.25
N LEU A 107 12.01 -16.55 -0.02
CA LEU A 107 10.63 -16.89 0.25
C LEU A 107 10.59 -18.02 1.28
N ARG A 108 9.50 -18.10 2.04
CA ARG A 108 9.19 -19.23 2.91
C ARG A 108 7.90 -19.90 2.44
N PHE A 109 7.91 -21.21 2.32
CA PHE A 109 6.71 -22.00 2.08
C PHE A 109 6.05 -22.34 3.42
N ASP A 110 4.79 -21.96 3.58
CA ASP A 110 4.02 -22.25 4.79
C ASP A 110 2.74 -23.02 4.43
N LEU A 111 2.35 -23.95 5.29
CA LEU A 111 1.05 -24.59 5.32
C LEU A 111 0.22 -23.91 6.42
N LEU A 112 -0.68 -23.02 6.03
CA LEU A 112 -1.43 -22.16 6.95
C LEU A 112 -2.82 -22.74 7.20
N ASP A 113 -3.21 -22.87 8.46
CA ASP A 113 -4.61 -23.14 8.81
C ASP A 113 -5.46 -21.85 8.79
N GLU A 114 -6.73 -21.93 9.17
CA GLU A 114 -7.62 -20.76 9.24
C GLU A 114 -7.15 -19.73 10.28
N ILE A 115 -6.63 -20.19 11.43
CA ILE A 115 -6.14 -19.33 12.51
C ILE A 115 -4.86 -18.63 12.06
N ASP A 116 -3.95 -19.36 11.41
CA ASP A 116 -2.72 -18.78 10.86
C ASP A 116 -3.03 -17.68 9.84
N ARG A 117 -4.01 -17.92 8.96
CA ARG A 117 -4.44 -16.91 7.97
C ARG A 117 -5.04 -15.67 8.62
N GLU A 118 -5.90 -15.84 9.62
CA GLU A 118 -6.48 -14.71 10.36
C GLU A 118 -5.37 -13.91 11.08
N TYR A 119 -4.42 -14.61 11.72
CA TYR A 119 -3.27 -13.99 12.36
C TYR A 119 -2.37 -13.22 11.37
N GLN A 120 -2.07 -13.81 10.21
CA GLN A 120 -1.31 -13.15 9.15
C GLN A 120 -2.05 -11.93 8.59
N GLN A 121 -3.37 -12.01 8.41
CA GLN A 121 -4.18 -10.86 8.00
C GLN A 121 -4.15 -9.74 9.04
N GLN A 122 -4.16 -10.07 10.33
CA GLN A 122 -3.99 -9.09 11.41
C GLN A 122 -2.60 -8.45 11.38
N ILE A 123 -1.54 -9.25 11.27
CA ILE A 123 -0.16 -8.74 11.10
C ILE A 123 -0.07 -7.82 9.89
N HIS A 124 -0.64 -8.24 8.76
CA HIS A 124 -0.64 -7.41 7.56
C HIS A 124 -1.34 -6.08 7.81
N ARG A 125 -2.53 -6.08 8.41
CA ARG A 125 -3.24 -4.82 8.73
C ARG A 125 -2.40 -3.87 9.60
N LEU A 126 -1.71 -4.41 10.61
CA LEU A 126 -0.82 -3.64 11.50
C LEU A 126 0.41 -3.07 10.77
N ILE A 127 0.91 -3.75 9.74
CA ILE A 127 2.02 -3.25 8.91
C ILE A 127 1.50 -2.26 7.87
N SER A 128 0.30 -2.52 7.35
CA SER A 128 -0.26 -1.80 6.22
C SER A 128 -0.82 -0.44 6.57
N HIS A 129 -1.27 -0.25 7.81
CA HIS A 129 -1.92 0.97 8.26
C HIS A 129 -1.14 1.64 9.39
N ASP A 130 -1.25 2.96 9.47
CA ASP A 130 -0.77 3.74 10.59
C ASP A 130 -1.73 3.59 11.78
N ASP A 131 -1.21 3.13 12.91
CA ASP A 131 -2.01 2.83 14.12
C ASP A 131 -2.77 4.05 14.67
N LEU A 132 -2.29 5.27 14.41
CA LEU A 132 -2.92 6.48 14.92
C LEU A 132 -4.11 6.92 14.06
N THR A 133 -3.96 6.89 12.74
CA THR A 133 -4.92 7.49 11.80
C THR A 133 -5.77 6.47 11.07
N GLY A 134 -5.36 5.19 11.06
CA GLY A 134 -6.00 4.13 10.28
C GLY A 134 -5.82 4.27 8.78
N LEU A 135 -5.06 5.28 8.32
CA LEU A 135 -4.63 5.41 6.93
C LEU A 135 -3.57 4.38 6.58
N LEU A 136 -3.19 4.25 5.31
CA LEU A 136 -2.03 3.45 4.95
C LEU A 136 -0.77 3.94 5.68
N SER A 137 0.15 3.02 5.97
CA SER A 137 1.51 3.36 6.33
C SER A 137 2.25 3.88 5.11
N SER A 138 3.23 4.77 5.32
CA SER A 138 4.08 5.31 4.23
C SER A 138 4.68 4.19 3.36
N ARG A 139 5.12 3.09 3.97
CA ARG A 139 5.63 1.92 3.25
C ARG A 139 4.59 1.32 2.30
N SER A 140 3.36 1.18 2.76
CA SER A 140 2.27 0.58 1.97
C SER A 140 1.87 1.50 0.84
N PHE A 141 1.79 2.81 1.11
CA PHE A 141 1.55 3.83 0.10
C PHE A 141 2.50 3.70 -1.10
N PHE A 142 3.81 3.64 -0.85
CA PHE A 142 4.79 3.50 -1.93
C PHE A 142 4.66 2.17 -2.69
N SER A 143 4.32 1.08 -1.99
CA SER A 143 4.08 -0.22 -2.62
C SER A 143 2.87 -0.16 -3.57
N GLU A 144 1.77 0.44 -3.12
CA GLU A 144 0.57 0.62 -3.93
C GLU A 144 0.80 1.58 -5.09
N LEU A 145 1.49 2.69 -4.85
CA LEU A 145 1.80 3.69 -5.86
C LEU A 145 2.62 3.10 -7.02
N ARG A 146 3.63 2.26 -6.72
CA ARG A 146 4.40 1.57 -7.76
C ARG A 146 3.53 0.61 -8.57
N ARG A 147 2.64 -0.13 -7.91
CA ARG A 147 1.69 -1.04 -8.57
C ARG A 147 0.76 -0.27 -9.51
N GLU A 148 0.15 0.81 -9.03
CA GLU A 148 -0.77 1.62 -9.84
C GLU A 148 -0.05 2.38 -10.96
N SER A 149 1.21 2.78 -10.77
CA SER A 149 2.02 3.39 -11.85
C SER A 149 2.30 2.42 -12.99
N ALA A 150 2.67 1.17 -12.66
CA ALA A 150 2.86 0.13 -13.67
C ALA A 150 1.57 -0.16 -14.43
N ARG A 151 0.44 -0.21 -13.72
CA ARG A 151 -0.89 -0.40 -14.30
C ARG A 151 -1.29 0.77 -15.20
N ALA A 152 -1.16 2.00 -14.72
CA ALA A 152 -1.47 3.22 -15.45
C ALA A 152 -0.65 3.34 -16.74
N THR A 153 0.63 2.97 -16.70
CA THR A 153 1.48 2.88 -17.90
C THR A 153 0.90 1.92 -18.94
N SER A 154 0.50 0.71 -18.51
CA SER A 154 -0.02 -0.32 -19.42
C SER A 154 -1.39 0.00 -19.99
N GLU A 155 -2.23 0.70 -19.23
CA GLU A 155 -3.61 1.04 -19.59
C GLU A 155 -3.74 2.45 -20.20
N GLY A 156 -2.66 3.24 -20.24
CA GLY A 156 -2.69 4.63 -20.68
C GLY A 156 -3.55 5.54 -19.79
N ARG A 157 -3.56 5.28 -18.48
CA ARG A 157 -4.36 6.02 -17.48
C ARG A 157 -3.57 7.12 -16.80
N THR A 158 -4.30 8.09 -16.28
CA THR A 158 -3.80 9.23 -15.51
C THR A 158 -4.20 9.07 -14.04
N PHE A 159 -3.30 9.42 -13.13
CA PHE A 159 -3.60 9.58 -11.72
C PHE A 159 -2.80 10.75 -11.15
N CYS A 160 -3.20 11.27 -9.99
CA CYS A 160 -2.48 12.35 -9.32
C CYS A 160 -1.99 11.91 -7.94
N VAL A 161 -0.83 12.41 -7.53
CA VAL A 161 -0.27 12.25 -6.19
C VAL A 161 -0.41 13.57 -5.44
N LEU A 162 -0.82 13.48 -4.17
CA LEU A 162 -0.96 14.59 -3.25
C LEU A 162 0.05 14.40 -2.11
N MET A 163 0.80 15.45 -1.80
CA MET A 163 1.56 15.60 -0.56
C MET A 163 0.92 16.67 0.30
N MET A 164 0.75 16.40 1.59
CA MET A 164 -0.04 17.23 2.50
C MET A 164 0.67 17.40 3.83
N ASP A 165 0.55 18.59 4.43
CA ASP A 165 1.13 18.87 5.74
C ASP A 165 0.26 19.82 6.54
N VAL A 166 0.08 19.50 7.81
CA VAL A 166 -0.76 20.26 8.74
C VAL A 166 -0.05 21.54 9.15
N ASP A 167 -0.67 22.66 8.79
CA ASP A 167 -0.10 23.97 9.03
C ASP A 167 0.01 24.25 10.53
N HIS A 168 1.19 24.69 10.98
CA HIS A 168 1.43 25.09 12.36
C HIS A 168 1.16 23.97 13.39
N PHE A 169 1.32 22.70 13.01
CA PHE A 169 1.03 21.59 13.92
C PHE A 169 1.85 21.59 15.21
N LYS A 170 3.09 22.10 15.17
CA LYS A 170 3.90 22.30 16.38
C LYS A 170 3.19 23.19 17.41
N ASP A 171 2.48 24.23 16.98
CA ASP A 171 1.77 25.14 17.88
C ASP A 171 0.61 24.42 18.60
N VAL A 172 -0.02 23.42 17.96
CA VAL A 172 -1.02 22.55 18.58
C VAL A 172 -0.39 21.73 19.70
N ASN A 173 0.76 21.11 19.43
CA ASN A 173 1.48 20.33 20.44
C ASN A 173 1.95 21.22 21.60
N ASP A 174 2.52 22.39 21.31
CA ASP A 174 3.06 23.30 22.32
C ASP A 174 1.95 23.88 23.20
N LYS A 175 0.77 24.19 22.62
CA LYS A 175 -0.37 24.78 23.34
C LYS A 175 -1.24 23.76 24.07
N TYR A 176 -1.48 22.60 23.45
CA TYR A 176 -2.47 21.62 23.93
C TYR A 176 -1.85 20.30 24.36
N GLY A 177 -0.57 20.06 24.10
CA GLY A 177 0.14 18.83 24.42
C GLY A 177 -0.08 17.73 23.37
N HIS A 178 0.84 16.76 23.36
CA HIS A 178 0.88 15.68 22.37
C HIS A 178 -0.40 14.82 22.32
N LEU A 179 -1.13 14.67 23.43
CA LEU A 179 -2.39 13.91 23.40
C LEU A 179 -3.44 14.59 22.50
N THR A 180 -3.50 15.92 22.52
CA THR A 180 -4.35 16.69 21.60
C THR A 180 -3.80 16.65 20.18
N GLY A 181 -2.47 16.75 20.02
CA GLY A 181 -1.83 16.62 18.72
C GLY A 181 -2.16 15.29 18.04
N SER A 182 -1.96 14.17 18.75
CA SER A 182 -2.33 12.84 18.25
C SER A 182 -3.80 12.74 17.89
N LYS A 183 -4.70 13.25 18.74
CA LYS A 183 -6.13 13.24 18.43
C LYS A 183 -6.47 14.07 17.19
N THR A 184 -5.79 15.20 17.03
CA THR A 184 -5.95 16.07 15.85
C THR A 184 -5.54 15.33 14.58
N LEU A 185 -4.41 14.59 14.59
CA LEU A 185 -3.98 13.81 13.44
C LEU A 185 -4.95 12.66 13.10
N GLU A 186 -5.48 11.97 14.12
CA GLU A 186 -6.53 10.95 13.95
C GLU A 186 -7.77 11.54 13.26
N GLU A 187 -8.26 12.68 13.75
CA GLU A 187 -9.43 13.37 13.19
C GLU A 187 -9.15 13.91 11.77
N ILE A 188 -7.93 14.36 11.48
CA ILE A 188 -7.52 14.76 10.11
C ILE A 188 -7.53 13.55 9.17
N GLY A 189 -7.00 12.40 9.61
CA GLY A 189 -7.05 11.16 8.81
C GLY A 189 -8.48 10.78 8.43
N ALA A 190 -9.42 10.89 9.38
CA ALA A 190 -10.83 10.67 9.12
C ALA A 190 -11.42 11.68 8.11
N CYS A 191 -11.03 12.96 8.21
CA CYS A 191 -11.45 14.00 7.26
C CYS A 191 -10.95 13.72 5.83
N ILE A 192 -9.70 13.25 5.70
CA ILE A 192 -9.09 12.90 4.41
C ILE A 192 -9.88 11.76 3.76
N ILE A 193 -10.07 10.64 4.47
CA ILE A 193 -10.82 9.48 3.93
C ILE A 193 -12.24 9.85 3.55
N ALA A 194 -12.96 10.59 4.40
CA ALA A 194 -14.32 11.02 4.11
C ALA A 194 -14.42 11.94 2.87
N SER A 195 -13.32 12.59 2.48
CA SER A 195 -13.24 13.48 1.32
C SER A 195 -12.83 12.74 0.04
N MET A 196 -12.50 11.45 0.10
CA MET A 196 -12.00 10.66 -1.03
C MET A 196 -13.07 9.71 -1.58
N ARG A 197 -12.95 9.31 -2.85
CA ARG A 197 -13.86 8.32 -3.45
C ARG A 197 -13.33 6.90 -3.22
N SER A 198 -14.18 5.92 -3.47
CA SER A 198 -13.77 4.52 -3.53
C SER A 198 -12.68 4.32 -4.58
N GLY A 199 -11.61 3.62 -4.21
CA GLY A 199 -10.45 3.33 -5.06
C GLY A 199 -9.28 4.29 -4.89
N ASP A 200 -9.49 5.51 -4.41
CA ASP A 200 -8.37 6.37 -4.00
C ASP A 200 -7.76 5.86 -2.69
N ALA A 201 -6.50 6.18 -2.42
CA ALA A 201 -5.83 5.80 -1.18
C ALA A 201 -5.07 6.95 -0.55
N ALA A 202 -5.08 7.01 0.79
CA ALA A 202 -4.33 7.98 1.58
C ALA A 202 -3.48 7.26 2.62
N SER A 203 -2.38 7.92 2.98
CA SER A 203 -1.41 7.43 3.96
C SER A 203 -0.97 8.54 4.90
N ARG A 204 -0.51 8.15 6.08
CA ARG A 204 0.31 9.03 6.91
C ARG A 204 1.77 8.84 6.50
N PHE A 205 2.35 9.88 5.92
CA PHE A 205 3.71 9.82 5.38
C PHE A 205 4.75 9.80 6.50
N GLY A 206 4.54 10.60 7.55
CA GLY A 206 5.36 10.66 8.75
C GLY A 206 5.03 11.91 9.57
N GLY A 207 5.14 11.87 10.91
CA GLY A 207 4.85 13.04 11.74
C GLY A 207 3.43 13.60 11.50
N GLU A 208 3.35 14.83 11.02
CA GLU A 208 2.16 15.57 10.62
C GLU A 208 1.90 15.59 9.10
N GLU A 209 2.67 14.83 8.34
CA GLU A 209 2.59 14.75 6.88
C GLU A 209 1.70 13.59 6.44
N PHE A 210 0.91 13.86 5.41
CA PHE A 210 0.00 12.90 4.78
C PHE A 210 0.26 12.85 3.28
N SER A 211 -0.09 11.75 2.65
CA SER A 211 -0.05 11.62 1.19
C SER A 211 -1.28 10.89 0.67
N ALA A 212 -1.60 11.08 -0.60
CA ALA A 212 -2.68 10.36 -1.27
C ALA A 212 -2.37 10.18 -2.75
N PHE A 213 -3.02 9.19 -3.38
CA PHE A 213 -3.13 9.13 -4.83
C PHE A 213 -4.59 9.00 -5.25
N LEU A 214 -4.95 9.69 -6.34
CA LEU A 214 -6.30 9.76 -6.89
C LEU A 214 -6.31 9.05 -8.25
N LEU A 215 -6.94 7.87 -8.33
CA LEU A 215 -6.91 7.00 -9.53
C LEU A 215 -7.88 7.47 -10.61
N ASP A 216 -7.52 7.46 -11.89
CA ASP A 216 -8.42 7.99 -12.92
C ASP A 216 -8.84 9.44 -12.61
N ALA A 217 -7.85 10.28 -12.24
CA ALA A 217 -8.04 11.71 -12.02
C ALA A 217 -6.98 12.51 -12.77
N ASP A 218 -7.41 13.45 -13.60
CA ASP A 218 -6.55 14.48 -14.16
C ASP A 218 -6.28 15.61 -13.16
N LEU A 219 -5.43 16.56 -13.55
CA LEU A 219 -5.01 17.65 -12.66
C LEU A 219 -6.20 18.50 -12.21
N ALA A 220 -7.16 18.80 -13.09
CA ALA A 220 -8.33 19.60 -12.75
C ALA A 220 -9.21 18.90 -11.71
N GLN A 221 -9.45 17.60 -11.88
CA GLN A 221 -10.18 16.77 -10.93
C GLN A 221 -9.44 16.66 -9.59
N ALA A 222 -8.12 16.49 -9.62
CA ALA A 222 -7.28 16.41 -8.43
C ALA A 222 -7.28 17.73 -7.64
N MET A 223 -7.24 18.88 -8.32
CA MET A 223 -7.35 20.21 -7.69
C MET A 223 -8.67 20.37 -6.92
N VAL A 224 -9.79 19.93 -7.52
CA VAL A 224 -11.11 19.95 -6.85
C VAL A 224 -11.14 19.04 -5.63
N ALA A 225 -10.59 17.82 -5.74
CA ALA A 225 -10.54 16.88 -4.63
C ALA A 225 -9.61 17.37 -3.49
N ALA A 226 -8.46 17.93 -3.83
CA ALA A 226 -7.53 18.52 -2.89
C ALA A 226 -8.13 19.73 -2.17
N ASP A 227 -8.78 20.65 -2.89
CA ASP A 227 -9.42 21.80 -2.25
C ASP A 227 -10.59 21.38 -1.35
N ARG A 228 -11.31 20.31 -1.71
CA ARG A 228 -12.31 19.69 -0.82
C ARG A 228 -11.67 19.19 0.46
N ILE A 229 -10.58 18.42 0.40
CA ILE A 229 -9.85 17.96 1.60
C ILE A 229 -9.44 19.16 2.47
N ARG A 230 -8.82 20.16 1.85
CA ARG A 230 -8.36 21.38 2.53
C ARG A 230 -9.51 22.13 3.21
N ALA A 231 -10.61 22.35 2.50
CA ALA A 231 -11.77 23.07 3.01
C ALA A 231 -12.48 22.30 4.12
N THR A 232 -12.61 20.97 4.00
CA THR A 232 -13.15 20.10 5.06
C THR A 232 -12.31 20.25 6.33
N ILE A 233 -10.98 20.13 6.25
CA ILE A 233 -10.10 20.26 7.41
C ILE A 233 -10.19 21.66 8.03
N ALA A 234 -10.12 22.72 7.21
CA ALA A 234 -10.23 24.10 7.71
C ALA A 234 -11.60 24.42 8.35
N GLY A 235 -12.65 23.72 7.95
CA GLY A 235 -14.01 23.86 8.47
C GLY A 235 -14.30 23.02 9.72
N THR A 236 -13.46 22.03 10.04
CA THR A 236 -13.64 21.11 11.17
C THR A 236 -13.19 21.74 12.48
N ASP A 237 -13.99 21.57 13.53
CA ASP A 237 -13.57 21.85 14.90
C ASP A 237 -12.97 20.58 15.51
N PHE A 238 -11.65 20.59 15.74
CA PHE A 238 -10.89 19.46 16.28
C PHE A 238 -10.92 19.42 17.80
N SER A 239 -10.90 18.21 18.37
CA SER A 239 -11.06 17.98 19.80
C SER A 239 -9.79 18.30 20.59
N VAL A 240 -9.91 19.17 21.61
CA VAL A 240 -8.85 19.35 22.62
C VAL A 240 -9.02 18.31 23.72
N ILE A 241 -7.99 17.48 23.92
CA ILE A 241 -8.01 16.40 24.90
C ILE A 241 -7.25 16.78 26.16
N ARG A 242 -7.93 16.69 27.31
CA ARG A 242 -7.37 16.88 28.65
C ARG A 242 -7.77 15.69 29.51
N GLN A 243 -6.81 15.08 30.22
CA GLN A 243 -7.05 13.90 31.06
C GLN A 243 -7.81 12.76 30.33
N GLY A 244 -7.53 12.58 29.04
CA GLY A 244 -8.18 11.55 28.21
C GLY A 244 -9.62 11.86 27.78
N LYS A 245 -10.14 13.07 28.01
CA LYS A 245 -11.50 13.47 27.60
C LYS A 245 -11.49 14.72 26.71
N PRO A 246 -12.42 14.83 25.75
CA PRO A 246 -12.65 16.08 25.03
C PRO A 246 -13.11 17.18 25.99
N THR A 247 -12.51 18.36 25.88
CA THR A 247 -12.78 19.49 26.80
C THR A 247 -13.03 20.82 26.09
N ASP A 248 -12.45 21.01 24.91
CA ASP A 248 -12.59 22.22 24.11
C ASP A 248 -12.38 21.88 22.63
N LYS A 249 -12.40 22.89 21.76
CA LYS A 249 -12.20 22.76 20.33
C LYS A 249 -11.10 23.69 19.84
N HIS A 250 -10.42 23.29 18.77
CA HIS A 250 -9.46 24.13 18.06
C HIS A 250 -9.56 23.93 16.54
N ARG A 251 -8.87 24.76 15.77
CA ARG A 251 -8.84 24.67 14.30
C ARG A 251 -7.42 24.66 13.80
N VAL A 252 -7.22 23.89 12.74
CA VAL A 252 -5.98 23.82 11.96
C VAL A 252 -6.31 23.91 10.48
N THR A 253 -5.31 24.21 9.68
CA THR A 253 -5.39 24.17 8.23
C THR A 253 -4.37 23.17 7.69
N ILE A 254 -4.47 22.85 6.41
CA ILE A 254 -3.54 21.97 5.73
C ILE A 254 -3.09 22.62 4.42
N SER A 255 -1.82 22.46 4.08
CA SER A 255 -1.27 22.81 2.77
C SER A 255 -1.14 21.54 1.94
N ILE A 256 -1.37 21.64 0.63
CA ILE A 256 -1.38 20.49 -0.30
C ILE A 256 -0.58 20.81 -1.55
N GLY A 257 0.29 19.89 -1.94
CA GLY A 257 0.98 19.86 -3.23
C GLY A 257 0.47 18.72 -4.11
N ILE A 258 0.37 18.93 -5.43
CA ILE A 258 -0.11 17.94 -6.39
C ILE A 258 0.92 17.73 -7.50
N ALA A 259 1.09 16.49 -7.94
CA ALA A 259 1.73 16.15 -9.22
C ALA A 259 0.92 15.08 -9.97
N THR A 260 1.02 15.06 -11.30
CA THR A 260 0.18 14.25 -12.19
C THR A 260 1.00 13.24 -13.00
N PHE A 261 0.63 11.97 -12.94
CA PHE A 261 1.15 10.93 -13.81
C PHE A 261 0.32 10.84 -15.10
N PRO A 262 0.93 10.70 -16.29
CA PRO A 262 2.36 10.72 -16.58
C PRO A 262 2.89 12.13 -16.91
N ASP A 263 2.03 13.15 -16.90
CA ASP A 263 2.34 14.48 -17.43
C ASP A 263 3.54 15.17 -16.75
N ASP A 264 3.68 15.02 -15.44
CA ASP A 264 4.79 15.57 -14.66
C ASP A 264 5.97 14.58 -14.62
N SER A 265 5.72 13.30 -14.35
CA SER A 265 6.72 12.23 -14.43
C SER A 265 6.08 10.84 -14.62
N ASN A 266 6.85 9.93 -15.23
CA ASN A 266 6.55 8.50 -15.30
C ASN A 266 7.17 7.68 -14.15
N ASP A 267 8.00 8.29 -13.31
CA ASP A 267 8.56 7.64 -12.13
C ASP A 267 7.72 8.01 -10.89
N PRO A 268 7.11 7.02 -10.20
CA PRO A 268 6.32 7.29 -9.00
C PRO A 268 7.09 7.98 -7.88
N ILE A 269 8.40 7.77 -7.75
CA ILE A 269 9.21 8.40 -6.71
C ILE A 269 9.44 9.88 -7.03
N GLU A 270 9.82 10.18 -8.27
CA GLU A 270 9.97 11.55 -8.75
C GLU A 270 8.65 12.32 -8.64
N LEU A 271 7.52 11.66 -8.92
CA LEU A 271 6.19 12.27 -8.81
C LEU A 271 5.86 12.70 -7.36
N VAL A 272 6.28 11.92 -6.37
CA VAL A 272 6.15 12.29 -4.94
C VAL A 272 7.03 13.51 -4.61
N GLU A 273 8.27 13.56 -5.11
CA GLU A 273 9.19 14.70 -4.92
C GLU A 273 8.66 15.99 -5.57
N MET A 274 8.02 15.87 -6.74
CA MET A 274 7.35 16.98 -7.41
C MET A 274 6.13 17.48 -6.63
N ALA A 275 5.31 16.58 -6.10
CA ALA A 275 4.18 16.93 -5.24
C ALA A 275 4.66 17.60 -3.95
N ASP A 276 5.75 17.12 -3.33
CA ASP A 276 6.36 17.74 -2.15
C ASP A 276 6.91 19.15 -2.46
N SER A 277 7.55 19.33 -3.61
CA SER A 277 7.98 20.65 -4.07
C SER A 277 6.81 21.63 -4.23
N ALA A 278 5.66 21.15 -4.72
CA ALA A 278 4.44 21.93 -4.80
C ALA A 278 3.85 22.25 -3.41
N LEU A 279 3.91 21.30 -2.47
CA LEU A 279 3.51 21.50 -1.07
C LEU A 279 4.38 22.57 -0.39
N TYR A 280 5.69 22.54 -0.62
CA TYR A 280 6.61 23.55 -0.12
C TYR A 280 6.25 24.95 -0.63
N ARG A 281 5.88 25.07 -1.91
CA ARG A 281 5.34 26.32 -2.47
C ARG A 281 4.04 26.74 -1.78
N ALA A 282 3.09 25.82 -1.56
CA ALA A 282 1.86 26.12 -0.82
C ALA A 282 2.15 26.71 0.57
N LYS A 283 3.13 26.14 1.30
CA LYS A 283 3.57 26.67 2.60
C LYS A 283 4.19 28.07 2.49
N ARG A 284 4.99 28.33 1.46
CA ARG A 284 5.64 29.63 1.25
C ARG A 284 4.69 30.73 0.83
N GLU A 285 3.63 30.40 0.10
CA GLU A 285 2.67 31.39 -0.39
C GLU A 285 1.53 31.68 0.62
N GLY A 286 1.71 31.29 1.88
CA GLY A 286 0.80 31.66 2.96
C GLY A 286 -0.04 30.52 3.52
N ARG A 287 0.29 29.26 3.19
CA ARG A 287 -0.36 28.05 3.72
C ARG A 287 -1.85 27.96 3.38
N ASN A 288 -2.56 26.98 3.93
CA ASN A 288 -3.98 26.73 3.72
C ASN A 288 -4.39 26.84 2.23
N ARG A 289 -3.63 26.17 1.36
CA ARG A 289 -3.84 26.21 -0.08
C ARG A 289 -3.36 24.94 -0.77
N VAL A 290 -3.82 24.80 -2.01
CA VAL A 290 -3.42 23.75 -2.93
C VAL A 290 -2.54 24.36 -4.01
N CYS A 291 -1.39 23.74 -4.27
CA CYS A 291 -0.51 24.08 -5.38
C CYS A 291 -0.25 22.83 -6.22
N ALA A 292 -0.38 22.94 -7.55
CA ALA A 292 0.07 21.91 -8.47
C ALA A 292 1.52 22.12 -8.87
N TYR A 293 2.27 21.06 -9.17
CA TYR A 293 3.66 21.14 -9.64
C TYR A 293 3.72 21.95 -10.94
N ARG A 294 3.00 21.47 -11.97
CA ARG A 294 2.72 22.20 -13.21
C ARG A 294 1.51 23.12 -13.10
N GLU A 295 1.47 24.14 -13.94
CA GLU A 295 0.28 24.98 -14.08
C GLU A 295 -0.85 24.23 -14.83
N LEU A 296 -2.10 24.56 -14.50
CA LEU A 296 -3.27 24.11 -15.26
C LEU A 296 -3.23 24.71 -16.66
N SER A 297 -3.20 23.86 -17.68
CA SER A 297 -3.30 24.28 -19.07
C SER A 297 -4.78 24.43 -19.49
N PRO A 298 -5.07 25.21 -20.55
CA PRO A 298 -6.44 25.29 -21.11
C PRO A 298 -7.04 23.95 -21.55
N ASP A 299 -6.20 22.93 -21.79
CA ASP A 299 -6.65 21.60 -22.18
C ASP A 299 -7.08 20.73 -20.99
N ASP A 300 -6.58 21.02 -19.78
CA ASP A 300 -7.01 20.34 -18.54
C ASP A 300 -8.46 20.70 -18.15
N VAL A 301 -8.92 21.90 -18.52
CA VAL A 301 -10.24 22.45 -18.12
C VAL A 301 -11.39 21.90 -18.97
N LYS A 302 -11.10 21.24 -20.11
CA LYS A 302 -12.11 20.78 -21.08
C LYS A 302 -12.81 19.47 -20.71
N ARG A 303 -12.39 18.79 -19.64
CA ARG A 303 -12.95 17.49 -19.23
C ARG A 303 -13.98 17.69 -18.13
N ASP A 304 -15.22 17.32 -18.41
CA ASP A 304 -16.31 17.41 -17.43
C ASP A 304 -15.95 16.62 -16.15
N LEU A 305 -16.18 17.25 -14.99
CA LEU A 305 -16.04 16.59 -13.69
C LEU A 305 -17.08 15.46 -13.62
N PRO A 306 -16.68 14.19 -13.41
CA PRO A 306 -17.64 13.11 -13.29
C PRO A 306 -18.57 13.36 -12.10
N ALA A 307 -19.86 13.12 -12.30
CA ALA A 307 -20.84 13.20 -11.24
C ALA A 307 -20.50 12.18 -10.15
N ARG A 308 -20.56 12.65 -8.89
CA ARG A 308 -20.39 11.85 -7.67
C ARG A 308 -21.20 10.55 -7.77
N ARG A 309 -20.55 9.40 -7.61
CA ARG A 309 -21.24 8.15 -7.23
C ARG A 309 -21.12 8.04 -5.72
N ASP A 310 -22.27 8.11 -5.06
CA ASP A 310 -22.45 7.86 -3.63
C ASP A 310 -22.14 6.40 -3.27
#